data_AF-A0A5B1CCJ6-F1
#
_entry.id   AF-A0A5B1CCJ6-F1
#
_cell.length_a   1.000
_cell.length_b   1.000
_cell.length_c   1.000
_cell.angle_alpha   90.00
_cell.angle_beta   90.00
_cell.angle_gamma   90.00
#
_symmetry.space_group_name_H-M   'P 1'
#
loop_
_entity.id
_entity.type
_entity.pdbx_description
1 polymer ?
#
loop_
_entity_poly.entity_id
_entity_poly.type
_entity_poly.pdbx_seq_one_letter_code
_entity_poly.pdbx_strand_id
1 'polypeptide(L)'
;MLDRSELDHAIDLQQRSYCLLKWMASAVRDGFIEFKTAHNYSTLPEAALGWIDGHYLNIPADARVERELLPAFTSFFSTYLENSFDLVAEPGKQLYSPDAHCFCPMCSWLIDAPNLKTKRVGPRDKRRADKLRSDALAQLAIERSTPKTDSEIATYLSDHDCRRDAALIAYGHDLLERVNGIANGPAILSLWRGFAWSPSGSPIPKFKLTSDCILDAEQRLIDALLNRG
;
A
#
# COMPACT_ATOMS: atom_id res chain seq x y z
N MET A 1 -1.57 9.41 18.23
CA MET A 1 -1.87 7.98 18.42
C MET A 1 -2.87 7.58 17.36
N LEU A 2 -2.68 6.40 16.79
CA LEU A 2 -3.58 5.89 15.77
C LEU A 2 -4.88 5.37 16.41
N ASP A 3 -6.03 5.77 15.85
CA ASP A 3 -7.32 5.25 16.28
C ASP A 3 -7.64 3.92 15.58
N ARG A 4 -8.16 2.96 16.35
CA ARG A 4 -8.51 1.62 15.82
C ARG A 4 -9.58 1.68 14.76
N SER A 5 -10.65 2.44 14.99
CA SER A 5 -11.79 2.51 14.07
C SER A 5 -11.40 3.17 12.75
N GLU A 6 -10.56 4.21 12.81
CA GLU A 6 -10.00 4.85 11.62
C GLU A 6 -9.08 3.90 10.84
N LEU A 7 -8.23 3.13 11.54
CA LEU A 7 -7.36 2.13 10.91
C LEU A 7 -8.15 0.99 10.26
N ASP A 8 -9.14 0.44 10.95
CA ASP A 8 -9.99 -0.64 10.42
C ASP A 8 -10.71 -0.17 9.15
N HIS A 9 -11.24 1.05 9.18
CA HIS A 9 -11.86 1.67 8.01
C HIS A 9 -10.87 1.85 6.85
N ALA A 10 -9.68 2.43 7.11
CA ALA A 10 -8.68 2.66 6.08
C ALA A 10 -8.13 1.35 5.47
N ILE A 11 -8.00 0.30 6.27
CA ILE A 11 -7.58 -1.05 5.81
C ILE A 11 -8.68 -1.69 4.96
N ASP A 12 -9.96 -1.57 5.33
CA ASP A 12 -11.06 -2.07 4.49
C ASP A 12 -11.11 -1.34 3.13
N LEU A 13 -10.98 -0.01 3.14
CA LEU A 13 -10.86 0.78 1.91
C LEU A 13 -9.68 0.32 1.07
N GLN A 14 -8.50 0.12 1.67
CA GLN A 14 -7.33 -0.42 0.97
C GLN A 14 -7.63 -1.74 0.27
N GLN A 15 -8.22 -2.70 0.97
CA GLN A 15 -8.50 -4.03 0.43
C GLN A 15 -9.46 -3.96 -0.75
N ARG A 16 -10.56 -3.23 -0.61
CA ARG A 16 -11.58 -3.07 -1.66
C ARG A 16 -11.03 -2.28 -2.85
N SER A 17 -10.26 -1.22 -2.60
CA SER A 17 -9.67 -0.42 -3.68
C SER A 17 -8.64 -1.22 -4.46
N TYR A 18 -7.88 -2.11 -3.80
CA TYR A 18 -6.99 -3.03 -4.49
C TYR A 18 -7.75 -4.07 -5.32
N CYS A 19 -8.88 -4.59 -4.83
CA CYS A 19 -9.75 -5.46 -5.61
C CYS A 19 -10.31 -4.73 -6.85
N LEU A 20 -10.76 -3.49 -6.69
CA LEU A 20 -11.21 -2.65 -7.80
C LEU A 20 -10.09 -2.43 -8.83
N LEU A 21 -8.87 -2.13 -8.38
CA LEU A 21 -7.72 -1.92 -9.26
C LEU A 21 -7.39 -3.15 -10.10
N LYS A 22 -7.39 -4.34 -9.48
CA LYS A 22 -7.18 -5.62 -10.20
C LYS A 22 -8.30 -5.88 -11.20
N TRP A 23 -9.55 -5.66 -10.80
CA TRP A 23 -10.70 -5.83 -11.68
C TRP A 23 -10.61 -4.88 -12.88
N MET A 24 -10.29 -3.60 -12.66
CA MET A 24 -10.15 -2.61 -13.72
C MET A 24 -9.01 -2.97 -14.68
N ALA A 25 -7.88 -3.46 -14.17
CA ALA A 25 -6.79 -3.95 -15.02
C ALA A 25 -7.20 -5.16 -15.89
N SER A 26 -8.04 -6.06 -15.36
CA SER A 26 -8.64 -7.15 -16.16
C SER A 26 -9.62 -6.60 -17.19
N ALA A 27 -10.51 -5.70 -16.80
CA ALA A 27 -11.51 -5.11 -17.67
C ALA A 27 -10.88 -4.35 -18.86
N VAL A 28 -9.74 -3.69 -18.64
CA VAL A 28 -8.95 -3.08 -19.73
C VAL A 28 -8.38 -4.13 -20.67
N ARG A 29 -7.78 -5.20 -20.14
CA ARG A 29 -7.24 -6.30 -20.94
C ARG A 29 -8.33 -6.97 -21.79
N ASP A 30 -9.51 -7.14 -21.20
CA ASP A 30 -10.64 -7.83 -21.81
C ASP A 30 -11.43 -6.90 -22.76
N GLY A 31 -11.01 -5.65 -22.94
CA GLY A 31 -11.60 -4.67 -23.85
C GLY A 31 -12.92 -4.06 -23.36
N PHE A 32 -13.30 -4.31 -22.11
CA PHE A 32 -14.53 -3.77 -21.50
C PHE A 32 -14.39 -2.28 -21.14
N ILE A 33 -13.19 -1.84 -20.76
CA ILE A 33 -12.86 -0.44 -20.45
C ILE A 33 -11.71 0.02 -21.35
N GLU A 34 -11.87 1.17 -22.01
CA GLU A 34 -10.76 1.78 -22.73
C GLU A 34 -9.62 2.17 -21.79
N PHE A 35 -8.37 1.92 -22.18
CA PHE A 35 -7.21 2.23 -21.34
C PHE A 35 -7.16 3.68 -20.87
N LYS A 36 -7.44 4.64 -21.77
CA LYS A 36 -7.45 6.08 -21.45
C LYS A 36 -8.48 6.41 -20.36
N THR A 37 -9.63 5.76 -20.44
CA THR A 37 -10.73 5.87 -19.49
C THR A 37 -10.33 5.33 -18.12
N ALA A 38 -9.73 4.13 -18.07
CA ALA A 38 -9.19 3.58 -16.83
C ALA A 38 -8.10 4.47 -16.21
N HIS A 39 -7.18 5.01 -17.03
CA HIS A 39 -6.13 5.90 -16.54
C HIS A 39 -6.70 7.19 -15.92
N ASN A 40 -7.63 7.86 -16.61
CA ASN A 40 -8.23 9.11 -16.11
C ASN A 40 -9.00 8.91 -14.78
N TYR A 41 -9.75 7.82 -14.64
CA TYR A 41 -10.50 7.54 -13.41
C TYR A 41 -9.62 7.09 -12.26
N SER A 42 -8.39 6.66 -12.54
CA SER A 42 -7.46 6.22 -11.51
C SER A 42 -6.53 7.31 -10.99
N THR A 43 -6.57 8.52 -11.57
CA THR A 43 -5.70 9.63 -11.18
C THR A 43 -6.46 10.84 -10.63
N LEU A 44 -7.76 10.97 -10.90
CA LEU A 44 -8.60 12.07 -10.42
C LEU A 44 -9.74 11.54 -9.54
N PRO A 45 -9.79 11.86 -8.24
CA PRO A 45 -10.83 11.39 -7.32
C PRO A 45 -12.26 11.66 -7.81
N GLU A 46 -12.51 12.85 -8.37
CA GLU A 46 -13.85 13.24 -8.84
C GLU A 46 -14.27 12.45 -10.08
N ALA A 47 -13.32 12.17 -10.97
CA ALA A 47 -13.56 11.34 -12.15
C ALA A 47 -13.80 9.88 -11.75
N ALA A 48 -13.01 9.38 -10.77
CA ALA A 48 -13.20 8.07 -10.16
C ALA A 48 -14.61 7.95 -9.56
N LEU A 49 -15.04 8.96 -8.79
CA LEU A 49 -16.34 8.99 -8.14
C LEU A 49 -17.49 8.90 -9.15
N GLY A 50 -17.50 9.78 -10.15
CA GLY A 50 -18.56 9.78 -11.16
C GLY A 50 -18.64 8.45 -11.93
N TRP A 51 -17.49 7.84 -12.24
CA TRP A 51 -17.46 6.55 -12.91
C TRP A 51 -17.94 5.40 -12.01
N ILE A 52 -17.44 5.32 -10.78
CA ILE A 52 -17.80 4.27 -9.81
C ILE A 52 -19.29 4.35 -9.48
N ASP A 53 -19.82 5.55 -9.25
CA ASP A 53 -21.23 5.75 -8.95
C ASP A 53 -22.13 5.31 -10.11
N GLY A 54 -21.80 5.74 -11.33
CA GLY A 54 -22.54 5.38 -12.54
C GLY A 54 -22.48 3.88 -12.90
N HIS A 55 -21.43 3.17 -12.46
CA HIS A 55 -21.22 1.75 -12.74
C HIS A 55 -21.27 0.88 -11.49
N TYR A 56 -21.84 1.38 -10.40
CA TYR A 56 -21.75 0.76 -9.07
C TYR A 56 -22.17 -0.72 -9.06
N LEU A 57 -23.23 -1.06 -9.79
CA LEU A 57 -23.74 -2.44 -9.88
C LEU A 57 -22.86 -3.38 -10.73
N ASN A 58 -22.00 -2.84 -11.60
CA ASN A 58 -21.07 -3.60 -12.42
C ASN A 58 -19.78 -3.95 -11.67
N ILE A 59 -19.54 -3.32 -10.51
CA ILE A 59 -18.35 -3.55 -9.69
C ILE A 59 -18.52 -4.86 -8.89
N PRO A 60 -17.47 -5.70 -8.78
CA PRO A 60 -17.50 -6.89 -7.93
C PRO A 60 -17.89 -6.58 -6.48
N ALA A 61 -18.60 -7.51 -5.83
CA ALA A 61 -19.10 -7.29 -4.47
C ALA A 61 -17.97 -7.07 -3.44
N ASP A 62 -16.83 -7.69 -3.65
CA ASP A 62 -15.61 -7.56 -2.84
C ASP A 62 -14.81 -6.28 -3.11
N ALA A 63 -15.21 -5.49 -4.11
CA ALA A 63 -14.63 -4.20 -4.48
C ALA A 63 -15.60 -3.02 -4.26
N ARG A 64 -16.84 -3.28 -3.82
CA ARG A 64 -17.85 -2.26 -3.53
C ARG A 64 -17.77 -1.77 -2.09
N VAL A 65 -18.08 -0.50 -1.85
CA VAL A 65 -18.28 0.11 -0.51
C VAL A 65 -19.69 0.69 -0.43
N GLU A 66 -20.18 0.96 0.79
CA GLU A 66 -21.42 1.73 0.98
C GLU A 66 -21.35 3.06 0.20
N ARG A 67 -22.50 3.51 -0.33
CA ARG A 67 -22.54 4.66 -1.26
C ARG A 67 -22.06 5.94 -0.59
N GLU A 68 -22.33 6.05 0.70
CA GLU A 68 -21.93 7.14 1.60
C GLU A 68 -20.40 7.22 1.73
N LEU A 69 -19.69 6.10 1.56
CA LEU A 69 -18.24 6.00 1.65
C LEU A 69 -17.53 6.19 0.31
N LEU A 70 -18.28 6.36 -0.79
CA LEU A 70 -17.70 6.52 -2.12
C LEU A 70 -16.66 7.64 -2.22
N PRO A 71 -16.85 8.85 -1.64
CA PRO A 71 -15.85 9.90 -1.72
C PRO A 71 -14.49 9.50 -1.11
N ALA A 72 -14.50 8.91 0.09
CA ALA A 72 -13.29 8.43 0.75
C ALA A 72 -12.65 7.27 -0.02
N PHE A 73 -13.47 6.35 -0.52
CA PHE A 73 -13.02 5.22 -1.33
C PHE A 73 -12.37 5.65 -2.63
N THR A 74 -12.93 6.64 -3.33
CA THR A 74 -12.40 7.16 -4.60
C THR A 74 -11.10 7.94 -4.39
N SER A 75 -11.03 8.71 -3.32
CA SER A 75 -9.80 9.40 -2.89
C SER A 75 -8.70 8.38 -2.57
N PHE A 76 -9.02 7.32 -1.83
CA PHE A 76 -8.05 6.26 -1.55
C PHE A 76 -7.63 5.54 -2.82
N PHE A 77 -8.58 5.20 -3.68
CA PHE A 77 -8.34 4.48 -4.93
C PHE A 77 -7.39 5.23 -5.87
N SER A 78 -7.56 6.55 -6.03
CA SER A 78 -6.72 7.35 -6.93
C SER A 78 -5.24 7.36 -6.52
N THR A 79 -4.95 7.15 -5.23
CA THR A 79 -3.55 7.09 -4.75
C THR A 79 -2.77 5.87 -5.25
N TYR A 80 -3.43 4.82 -5.75
CA TYR A 80 -2.74 3.58 -6.13
C TYR A 80 -1.76 3.75 -7.29
N LEU A 81 -2.13 4.54 -8.31
CA LEU A 81 -1.26 4.77 -9.46
C LEU A 81 -0.12 5.74 -9.17
N GLU A 82 -0.24 6.56 -8.13
CA GLU A 82 0.85 7.41 -7.66
C GLU A 82 1.80 6.64 -6.73
N ASN A 83 1.23 5.85 -5.81
CA ASN A 83 2.00 5.16 -4.78
C ASN A 83 2.62 3.86 -5.28
N SER A 84 1.84 2.98 -5.90
CA SER A 84 2.19 1.55 -5.91
C SER A 84 2.25 0.91 -7.29
N PHE A 85 1.47 1.39 -8.26
CA PHE A 85 1.35 0.72 -9.56
C PHE A 85 1.46 1.67 -10.74
N ASP A 86 1.89 1.12 -11.87
CA ASP A 86 1.78 1.71 -13.19
C ASP A 86 0.74 0.94 -13.98
N LEU A 87 -0.18 1.66 -14.62
CA LEU A 87 -1.06 1.10 -15.64
C LEU A 87 -0.35 1.21 -17.00
N VAL A 88 -0.10 0.08 -17.64
CA VAL A 88 0.67 -0.04 -18.90
C VAL A 88 -0.26 -0.51 -20.00
N ALA A 89 -0.39 0.26 -21.07
CA ALA A 89 -1.31 -0.04 -22.17
C ALA A 89 -0.94 -1.34 -22.89
N GLU A 90 0.34 -1.49 -23.19
CA GLU A 90 0.89 -2.66 -23.88
C GLU A 90 1.94 -3.31 -22.98
N PRO A 91 1.52 -4.15 -22.02
CA PRO A 91 2.42 -4.68 -21.01
C PRO A 91 3.42 -5.71 -21.55
N GLY A 92 3.23 -6.15 -22.80
CA GLY A 92 4.03 -7.16 -23.49
C GLY A 92 3.66 -8.58 -23.06
N LYS A 93 4.58 -9.51 -23.26
CA LYS A 93 4.46 -10.89 -22.78
C LYS A 93 5.36 -11.11 -21.55
N GLN A 94 4.96 -12.02 -20.68
CA GLN A 94 5.80 -12.52 -19.57
C GLN A 94 5.89 -14.04 -19.60
N LEU A 95 7.03 -14.56 -19.15
CA LEU A 95 7.22 -15.99 -19.00
C LEU A 95 6.42 -16.47 -17.78
N TYR A 96 5.58 -17.47 -18.00
CA TYR A 96 4.75 -18.07 -16.97
C TYR A 96 5.09 -19.56 -16.85
N SER A 97 5.33 -20.00 -15.62
CA SER A 97 5.39 -21.40 -15.22
C SER A 97 4.39 -21.60 -14.09
N PRO A 98 3.49 -22.59 -14.17
CA PRO A 98 2.69 -23.02 -13.01
C PRO A 98 3.61 -23.27 -11.81
N ASP A 99 3.24 -22.79 -10.62
CA ASP A 99 3.98 -22.95 -9.36
C ASP A 99 5.44 -22.45 -9.34
N ALA A 100 5.87 -21.71 -10.38
CA ALA A 100 7.22 -21.15 -10.52
C ALA A 100 8.39 -22.15 -10.30
N HIS A 101 8.12 -23.46 -10.47
CA HIS A 101 9.07 -24.51 -10.11
C HIS A 101 10.08 -24.83 -11.23
N CYS A 102 9.77 -24.53 -12.50
CA CYS A 102 10.66 -24.78 -13.63
C CYS A 102 10.42 -23.83 -14.81
N PHE A 103 11.46 -23.13 -15.28
CA PHE A 103 11.40 -22.21 -16.44
C PHE A 103 12.00 -22.82 -17.72
N CYS A 104 11.90 -24.14 -17.89
CA CYS A 104 12.35 -24.78 -19.12
C CYS A 104 11.35 -24.56 -20.27
N PRO A 105 11.75 -24.75 -21.54
CA PRO A 105 10.86 -24.59 -22.69
C PRO A 105 9.62 -25.50 -22.69
N MET A 106 9.60 -26.58 -21.90
CA MET A 106 8.44 -27.48 -21.79
C MET A 106 7.46 -27.07 -20.68
N CYS A 107 7.94 -26.39 -19.62
CA CYS A 107 7.15 -26.05 -18.44
C CYS A 107 6.75 -24.58 -18.37
N SER A 108 7.26 -23.76 -19.29
CA SER A 108 6.99 -22.33 -19.34
C SER A 108 6.52 -21.86 -20.71
N TRP A 109 5.59 -20.90 -20.70
CA TRP A 109 5.05 -20.29 -21.91
C TRP A 109 4.89 -18.79 -21.73
N LEU A 110 4.80 -18.06 -22.85
CA LEU A 110 4.55 -16.63 -22.86
C LEU A 110 3.05 -16.36 -22.71
N ILE A 111 2.66 -15.65 -21.64
CA ILE A 111 1.31 -15.11 -21.46
C ILE A 111 1.33 -13.59 -21.60
N ASP A 112 0.17 -12.98 -21.81
CA ASP A 112 0.03 -11.53 -21.68
C ASP A 112 0.38 -11.08 -20.26
N ALA A 113 1.32 -10.13 -20.18
CA ALA A 113 1.65 -9.51 -18.92
C ALA A 113 0.45 -8.68 -18.43
N PRO A 114 0.25 -8.52 -17.12
CA PRO A 114 -0.83 -7.69 -16.61
C PRO A 114 -0.62 -6.22 -17.00
N ASN A 115 -1.70 -5.53 -17.35
CA ASN A 115 -1.70 -4.07 -17.54
C ASN A 115 -1.32 -3.32 -16.25
N LEU A 116 -1.39 -3.98 -15.09
CA LEU A 116 -0.98 -3.41 -13.82
C LEU A 116 0.41 -3.93 -13.43
N LYS A 117 1.39 -3.03 -13.31
CA LYS A 117 2.76 -3.35 -12.87
C LYS A 117 3.08 -2.64 -11.57
N THR A 118 3.67 -3.33 -10.60
CA THR A 118 4.16 -2.67 -9.38
C THR A 118 5.33 -1.75 -9.72
N LYS A 119 5.32 -0.53 -9.17
CA LYS A 119 6.40 0.44 -9.38
C LYS A 119 7.74 -0.10 -8.88
N ARG A 120 8.81 0.29 -9.58
CA ARG A 120 10.18 0.01 -9.14
C ARG A 120 10.57 0.99 -8.03
N VAL A 121 11.00 0.45 -6.89
CA VAL A 121 11.46 1.23 -5.75
C VAL A 121 12.95 1.54 -5.93
N GLY A 122 13.30 2.81 -6.10
CA GLY A 122 14.67 3.27 -6.25
C GLY A 122 15.33 3.72 -4.93
N PRO A 123 16.62 4.14 -4.97
CA PRO A 123 17.32 4.64 -3.79
C PRO A 123 16.70 5.89 -3.17
N ARG A 124 16.03 6.75 -3.97
CA ARG A 124 15.31 7.93 -3.47
C ARG A 124 14.08 7.52 -2.65
N ASP A 125 13.34 6.53 -3.11
CA ASP A 125 12.13 6.03 -2.43
C ASP A 125 12.48 5.35 -1.11
N LYS A 126 13.60 4.59 -1.08
CA LYS A 126 14.12 3.99 0.16
C LYS A 126 14.47 5.05 1.19
N ARG A 127 15.18 6.12 0.79
CA ARG A 127 15.51 7.26 1.66
C ARG A 127 14.26 7.98 2.16
N ARG A 128 13.25 8.18 1.30
CA ARG A 128 11.97 8.76 1.72
C ARG A 128 11.25 7.84 2.71
N ALA A 129 11.26 6.53 2.51
CA ALA A 129 10.69 5.58 3.45
C ALA A 129 11.45 5.53 4.78
N ASP A 130 12.77 5.70 4.78
CA ASP A 130 13.56 5.86 6.00
C ASP A 130 13.14 7.13 6.74
N LYS A 131 12.96 8.26 6.03
CA LYS A 131 12.45 9.50 6.62
C LYS A 131 11.05 9.33 7.21
N LEU A 132 10.11 8.69 6.50
CA LEU A 132 8.75 8.43 7.01
C LEU A 132 8.78 7.62 8.31
N ARG A 133 9.69 6.64 8.44
CA ARG A 133 9.88 5.89 9.70
C ARG A 133 10.41 6.77 10.83
N SER A 134 11.42 7.59 10.54
CA SER A 134 11.97 8.52 11.52
C SER A 134 10.93 9.53 11.99
N ASP A 135 10.20 10.14 11.05
CA ASP A 135 9.17 11.12 11.35
C ASP A 135 8.04 10.49 12.18
N ALA A 136 7.59 9.27 11.84
CA ALA A 136 6.58 8.55 12.61
C ALA A 136 7.03 8.23 14.05
N LEU A 137 8.28 7.75 14.23
CA LEU A 137 8.81 7.45 15.56
C LEU A 137 9.03 8.72 16.40
N ALA A 138 9.51 9.81 15.77
CA ALA A 138 9.68 11.09 16.43
C ALA A 138 8.33 11.67 16.89
N GLN A 139 7.31 11.59 16.04
CA GLN A 139 5.95 12.00 16.38
C GLN A 139 5.41 11.20 17.56
N LEU A 140 5.57 9.87 17.56
CA LEU A 140 5.15 9.02 18.67
C LEU A 140 5.87 9.39 19.98
N ALA A 141 7.17 9.68 19.93
CA ALA A 141 7.94 10.11 21.08
C ALA A 141 7.46 11.45 21.65
N ILE A 142 7.11 12.41 20.78
CA ILE A 142 6.51 13.70 21.16
C ILE A 142 5.17 13.49 21.85
N GLU A 143 4.29 12.65 21.29
CA GLU A 143 2.98 12.35 21.87
C GLU A 143 3.06 11.68 23.25
N ARG A 144 4.13 10.92 23.48
CA ARG A 144 4.44 10.32 24.79
C ARG A 144 5.24 11.22 25.72
N SER A 145 5.40 12.50 25.38
CA SER A 145 6.16 13.48 26.19
C SER A 145 7.61 13.05 26.46
N THR A 146 8.19 12.28 25.54
CA THR A 146 9.59 11.80 25.60
C THR A 146 10.34 12.15 24.31
N PRO A 147 10.37 13.43 23.89
CA PRO A 147 10.96 13.82 22.63
C PRO A 147 12.41 13.32 22.52
N LYS A 148 12.74 12.73 21.36
CA LYS A 148 14.06 12.19 21.06
C LYS A 148 14.72 13.01 19.97
N THR A 149 16.04 13.14 20.06
CA THR A 149 16.87 13.74 19.00
C THR A 149 16.94 12.80 17.78
N ASP A 150 17.29 13.36 16.61
CA ASP A 150 17.48 12.58 15.38
C ASP A 150 18.50 11.43 15.56
N SER A 151 19.54 11.65 16.38
CA SER A 151 20.56 10.64 16.68
C SER A 151 20.00 9.48 17.50
N GLU A 152 19.16 9.78 18.50
CA GLU A 152 18.47 8.75 19.27
C GLU A 152 17.48 7.97 18.40
N ILE A 153 16.67 8.66 17.59
CA ILE A 153 15.75 8.03 16.62
C ILE A 153 16.50 7.08 15.68
N ALA A 154 17.64 7.51 15.13
CA ALA A 154 18.48 6.67 14.30
C ALA A 154 19.00 5.43 15.05
N THR A 155 19.30 5.56 16.34
CA THR A 155 19.71 4.44 17.20
C THR A 155 18.58 3.42 17.36
N TYR A 156 17.34 3.86 17.62
CA TYR A 156 16.17 2.96 17.64
C TYR A 156 15.98 2.26 16.29
N LEU A 157 16.07 2.98 15.18
CA LEU A 157 15.86 2.43 13.84
C LEU A 157 17.02 1.55 13.33
N SER A 158 18.12 1.46 14.08
CA SER A 158 19.18 0.49 13.82
C SER A 158 18.81 -0.93 14.26
N ASP A 159 17.89 -1.06 15.22
CA ASP A 159 17.30 -2.32 15.64
C ASP A 159 16.26 -2.79 14.62
N HIS A 160 16.35 -4.08 14.23
CA HIS A 160 15.50 -4.66 13.19
C HIS A 160 14.02 -4.59 13.53
N ASP A 161 13.66 -4.91 14.78
CA ASP A 161 12.26 -5.00 15.19
C ASP A 161 11.67 -3.61 15.39
N CYS A 162 12.42 -2.68 16.00
CA CYS A 162 12.01 -1.28 16.04
C CYS A 162 11.84 -0.68 14.64
N ARG A 163 12.73 -1.00 13.69
CA ARG A 163 12.62 -0.54 12.30
C ARG A 163 11.38 -1.08 11.61
N ARG A 164 11.03 -2.35 11.85
CA ARG A 164 9.81 -2.98 11.33
C ARG A 164 8.56 -2.35 11.93
N ASP A 165 8.54 -2.13 13.24
CA ASP A 165 7.40 -1.51 13.92
C ASP A 165 7.21 -0.05 13.49
N ALA A 166 8.30 0.70 13.32
CA ALA A 166 8.23 2.06 12.77
C ALA A 166 7.70 2.07 11.32
N ALA A 167 8.00 1.02 10.54
CA ALA A 167 7.43 0.87 9.19
C ALA A 167 5.92 0.65 9.22
N LEU A 168 5.42 -0.13 10.19
CA LEU A 168 3.98 -0.37 10.38
C LEU A 168 3.24 0.92 10.78
N ILE A 169 3.78 1.70 11.72
CA ILE A 169 3.17 2.97 12.15
C ILE A 169 3.20 3.99 11.01
N ALA A 170 4.34 4.16 10.33
CA ALA A 170 4.45 5.05 9.18
C ALA A 170 3.47 4.66 8.06
N TYR A 171 3.26 3.37 7.84
CA TYR A 171 2.25 2.87 6.90
C TYR A 171 0.82 3.14 7.39
N GLY A 172 0.56 3.03 8.70
CA GLY A 172 -0.72 3.39 9.30
C GLY A 172 -1.06 4.86 9.06
N HIS A 173 -0.12 5.78 9.28
CA HIS A 173 -0.33 7.20 8.94
C HIS A 173 -0.59 7.40 7.44
N ASP A 174 0.16 6.74 6.55
CA ASP A 174 -0.07 6.82 5.10
C ASP A 174 -1.47 6.29 4.72
N LEU A 175 -1.98 5.24 5.37
CA LEU A 175 -3.34 4.76 5.13
C LEU A 175 -4.38 5.86 5.43
N LEU A 176 -4.24 6.55 6.56
CA LEU A 176 -5.15 7.64 6.94
C LEU A 176 -5.03 8.85 6.00
N GLU A 177 -3.81 9.18 5.56
CA GLU A 177 -3.59 10.22 4.55
C GLU A 177 -4.26 9.88 3.22
N ARG A 178 -4.19 8.61 2.80
CA ARG A 178 -4.80 8.14 1.54
C ARG A 178 -6.32 8.16 1.56
N VAL A 179 -6.96 8.00 2.71
CA VAL A 179 -8.42 8.23 2.85
C VAL A 179 -8.79 9.64 2.39
N ASN A 180 -7.88 10.60 2.60
CA ASN A 180 -8.01 11.99 2.16
C ASN A 180 -7.41 12.27 0.77
N GLY A 181 -7.03 11.23 0.02
CA GLY A 181 -6.48 11.35 -1.34
C GLY A 181 -5.01 11.78 -1.39
N ILE A 182 -4.31 11.78 -0.26
CA ILE A 182 -2.89 12.16 -0.19
C ILE A 182 -2.02 10.96 -0.54
N ALA A 183 -1.12 11.14 -1.51
CA ALA A 183 -0.22 10.11 -2.01
C ALA A 183 1.26 10.42 -1.68
N ASN A 184 1.97 9.45 -1.13
CA ASN A 184 3.38 9.56 -0.76
C ASN A 184 4.36 8.94 -1.76
N GLY A 185 3.86 8.44 -2.88
CA GLY A 185 4.65 7.84 -3.95
C GLY A 185 5.22 6.46 -3.61
N PRO A 186 6.22 5.98 -4.39
CA PRO A 186 6.77 4.62 -4.28
C PRO A 186 7.47 4.29 -2.97
N ALA A 187 7.73 5.27 -2.11
CA ALA A 187 8.27 5.07 -0.77
C ALA A 187 7.40 4.13 0.08
N ILE A 188 6.09 4.17 -0.13
CA ILE A 188 5.12 3.33 0.59
C ILE A 188 5.32 1.83 0.30
N LEU A 189 5.74 1.47 -0.92
CA LEU A 189 6.12 0.08 -1.23
C LEU A 189 7.35 -0.36 -0.44
N SER A 190 8.28 0.56 -0.16
CA SER A 190 9.44 0.26 0.68
C SER A 190 9.06 0.08 2.15
N LEU A 191 8.05 0.82 2.65
CA LEU A 191 7.49 0.59 3.99
C LEU A 191 6.80 -0.77 4.07
N TRP A 192 5.90 -1.06 3.12
CA TRP A 192 5.18 -2.33 3.04
C TRP A 192 6.12 -3.54 3.05
N ARG A 193 7.18 -3.50 2.22
CA ARG A 193 8.21 -4.55 2.19
C ARG A 193 8.95 -4.70 3.52
N GLY A 194 9.00 -3.66 4.36
CA GLY A 194 9.65 -3.72 5.66
C GLY A 194 8.96 -4.64 6.67
N PHE A 195 7.66 -4.92 6.50
CA PHE A 195 6.90 -5.77 7.42
C PHE A 195 6.15 -6.93 6.75
N ALA A 196 5.92 -6.86 5.44
CA ALA A 196 5.19 -7.88 4.68
C ALA A 196 6.10 -8.84 3.89
N TRP A 197 7.43 -8.67 3.95
CA TRP A 197 8.40 -9.53 3.28
C TRP A 197 9.34 -10.19 4.30
N SER A 198 9.79 -11.39 3.96
CA SER A 198 10.78 -12.16 4.71
C SER A 198 12.17 -11.55 4.56
N PRO A 199 13.10 -11.84 5.50
CA PRO A 199 14.50 -11.45 5.36
C PRO A 199 15.17 -11.99 4.09
N SER A 200 14.68 -13.11 3.53
CA SER A 200 15.16 -13.68 2.26
C SER A 200 14.64 -12.94 1.01
N GLY A 201 13.86 -11.88 1.17
CA GLY A 201 13.40 -11.05 0.06
C GLY A 201 12.20 -11.63 -0.69
N SER A 202 11.33 -12.38 -0.02
CA SER A 202 10.06 -12.88 -0.58
C SER A 202 8.86 -12.39 0.25
N PRO A 203 7.67 -12.18 -0.34
CA PRO A 203 6.46 -11.88 0.43
C PRO A 203 6.19 -12.95 1.50
N ILE A 204 5.73 -12.54 2.69
CA ILE A 204 5.32 -13.46 3.75
C ILE A 204 4.02 -14.16 3.30
N PRO A 205 3.98 -15.50 3.20
CA PRO A 205 2.79 -16.21 2.75
C PRO A 205 1.58 -15.92 3.64
N LYS A 206 0.43 -15.62 3.01
CA LYS A 206 -0.85 -15.35 3.69
C LYS A 206 -0.83 -14.16 4.66
N PHE A 207 0.18 -13.27 4.59
CA PHE A 207 0.20 -12.06 5.38
C PHE A 207 -1.05 -11.21 5.10
N LYS A 208 -1.70 -10.75 6.17
CA LYS A 208 -2.83 -9.82 6.13
C LYS A 208 -2.54 -8.68 7.09
N LEU A 209 -2.57 -7.46 6.58
CA LEU A 209 -2.50 -6.28 7.42
C LEU A 209 -3.82 -6.14 8.19
N THR A 210 -3.71 -5.88 9.49
CA THR A 210 -4.83 -5.61 10.40
C THR A 210 -4.49 -4.39 11.27
N SER A 211 -5.48 -3.77 11.89
CA SER A 211 -5.25 -2.69 12.86
C SER A 211 -4.41 -3.19 14.03
N ASP A 212 -4.61 -4.43 14.50
CA ASP A 212 -3.80 -5.07 15.54
C ASP A 212 -2.30 -5.06 15.20
N CYS A 213 -1.92 -5.38 13.95
CA CYS A 213 -0.51 -5.33 13.54
C CYS A 213 0.11 -3.95 13.77
N ILE A 214 -0.64 -2.88 13.52
CA ILE A 214 -0.16 -1.49 13.61
C ILE A 214 -0.18 -1.02 15.07
N LEU A 215 -1.27 -1.29 15.80
CA LEU A 215 -1.43 -0.89 17.20
C LEU A 215 -0.47 -1.64 18.12
N ASP A 216 -0.23 -2.93 17.88
CA ASP A 216 0.76 -3.69 18.64
C ASP A 216 2.19 -3.17 18.37
N ALA A 217 2.47 -2.71 17.14
CA ALA A 217 3.73 -2.07 16.79
C ALA A 217 3.89 -0.70 17.47
N GLU A 218 2.82 0.10 17.51
CA GLU A 218 2.76 1.35 18.29
C GLU A 218 3.08 1.08 19.76
N GLN A 219 2.42 0.09 20.38
CA GLN A 219 2.65 -0.25 21.79
C GLN A 219 4.09 -0.72 22.05
N ARG A 220 4.65 -1.60 21.21
CA ARG A 220 6.05 -2.05 21.37
C ARG A 220 7.05 -0.90 21.26
N LEU A 221 6.81 0.06 20.36
CA LEU A 221 7.66 1.24 20.24
C LEU A 221 7.51 2.19 21.43
N ILE A 222 6.30 2.36 21.98
CA ILE A 222 6.08 3.11 23.22
C ILE A 222 6.87 2.46 24.36
N ASP A 223 6.76 1.15 24.53
CA ASP A 223 7.48 0.42 25.57
C ASP A 223 9.00 0.56 25.39
N ALA A 224 9.49 0.52 24.15
CA ALA A 224 10.91 0.74 23.86
C ALA A 224 11.36 2.17 24.20
N LEU A 225 10.56 3.19 23.85
CA LEU A 225 10.86 4.60 24.13
C LEU A 225 10.90 4.91 25.62
N LEU A 226 10.04 4.27 26.41
CA LEU A 226 9.97 4.45 27.87
C LEU A 226 11.04 3.66 28.63
N ASN A 227 11.42 2.48 28.15
CA ASN A 227 12.34 1.58 28.86
C ASN A 227 13.81 1.70 28.43
N ARG A 228 14.11 2.27 27.25
CA ARG A 228 15.49 2.51 26.76
C ARG A 228 15.95 3.96 26.97
N GLY A 229 15.33 4.68 27.92
CA GLY A 229 15.67 6.04 28.33
C GLY A 229 16.66 6.10 29.49
#